data_AF-E1AW20-F1
#
_entry.id   AF-E1AW20-F1
#
_cell.length_a   1.000
_cell.length_b   1.000
_cell.length_c   1.000
_cell.angle_alpha   90.00
_cell.angle_beta   90.00
_cell.angle_gamma   90.00
#
_symmetry.space_group_name_H-M   'P 1'
#
loop_
_entity.id
_entity.type
_entity.pdbx_description
1 polymer ?
#
loop_
_entity_poly.entity_id
_entity_poly.type
_entity_poly.pdbx_seq_one_letter_code
_entity_poly.pdbx_strand_id
1 'polypeptide(L)'
;LWELLKAGHNQAQLNLCTSTAMVKELSSHGIERVDLWQRGVDTEMFQPHLVSAKMRDRLSQGHPDAPLLLYVGRVSPEKEIERIKPILEAIPGARLAIVGDGPHRATLKQHFQDTPTNFVGYLQGMELASAFASADAFVFPSQTETLGLVVLEAMAAG
;
A
#
# COMPACT_ATOMS: atom_id res chain seq x y z
N LEU A 1 0.77 -18.03 -26.68
CA LEU A 1 0.16 -16.96 -25.86
C LEU A 1 0.53 -15.57 -26.39
N TRP A 2 1.82 -15.22 -26.48
CA TRP A 2 2.27 -13.92 -26.97
C TRP A 2 1.78 -13.54 -28.39
N GLU A 3 1.78 -14.47 -29.34
CA GLU A 3 1.25 -14.18 -30.69
C GLU A 3 -0.24 -13.79 -30.69
N LEU A 4 -1.04 -14.34 -29.78
CA LEU A 4 -2.45 -13.97 -29.63
C LEU A 4 -2.59 -12.57 -29.02
N LEU A 5 -1.79 -12.28 -27.97
CA LEU A 5 -1.75 -10.95 -27.35
C LEU A 5 -1.32 -9.90 -28.37
N LYS A 6 -0.27 -10.18 -29.14
CA LYS A 6 0.21 -9.31 -30.22
C LYS A 6 -0.87 -9.06 -31.27
N ALA A 7 -1.52 -10.12 -31.77
CA ALA A 7 -2.58 -10.00 -32.76
C ALA A 7 -3.78 -9.16 -32.26
N GLY A 8 -4.13 -9.27 -30.97
CA GLY A 8 -5.19 -8.47 -30.35
C GLY A 8 -4.78 -7.02 -30.11
N HIS A 9 -3.70 -6.80 -29.37
CA HIS A 9 -3.23 -5.47 -28.98
C HIS A 9 -2.79 -4.61 -30.19
N ASN A 10 -2.27 -5.23 -31.26
CA ASN A 10 -1.90 -4.50 -32.46
C ASN A 10 -3.10 -4.08 -33.33
N GLN A 11 -4.34 -4.33 -32.90
CA GLN A 11 -5.54 -3.69 -33.46
C GLN A 11 -5.91 -2.38 -32.75
N ALA A 12 -5.39 -2.15 -31.53
CA ALA A 12 -5.67 -0.93 -30.78
C ALA A 12 -4.95 0.28 -31.40
N GLN A 13 -5.57 1.46 -31.32
CA GLN A 13 -4.94 2.73 -31.67
C GLN A 13 -3.82 3.11 -30.69
N LEU A 14 -3.97 2.72 -29.42
CA LEU A 14 -3.02 2.96 -28.35
C LEU A 14 -3.16 1.88 -27.27
N ASN A 15 -2.03 1.34 -26.82
CA ASN A 15 -1.92 0.37 -25.73
C ASN A 15 -1.33 1.07 -24.49
N LEU A 16 -2.18 1.40 -23.52
CA LEU A 16 -1.76 2.12 -22.33
C LEU A 16 -1.24 1.19 -21.24
N CYS A 17 -0.02 1.42 -20.80
CA CYS A 17 0.64 0.69 -19.72
C CYS A 17 0.74 1.57 -18.48
N THR A 18 0.63 0.99 -17.28
CA THR A 18 0.72 1.75 -16.03
C THR A 18 2.11 1.74 -15.40
N SER A 19 3.10 1.10 -16.04
CA SER A 19 4.48 1.05 -15.57
C SER A 19 5.46 0.99 -16.74
N THR A 20 6.66 1.55 -16.53
CA THR A 20 7.76 1.50 -17.52
C THR A 20 8.24 0.07 -17.77
N ALA A 21 8.15 -0.81 -16.77
CA ALA A 21 8.45 -2.23 -16.92
C ALA A 21 7.50 -2.90 -17.92
N MET A 22 6.20 -2.65 -17.82
CA MET A 22 5.21 -3.20 -18.75
C MET A 22 5.39 -2.62 -20.16
N VAL A 23 5.68 -1.32 -20.29
CA VAL A 23 6.01 -0.71 -21.59
C VAL A 23 7.16 -1.48 -22.25
N LYS A 24 8.24 -1.74 -21.51
CA LYS A 24 9.41 -2.47 -22.00
C LYS A 24 9.07 -3.91 -22.37
N GLU A 25 8.32 -4.60 -21.52
CA GLU A 25 7.91 -6.00 -21.74
C GLU A 25 7.07 -6.14 -23.01
N LEU A 26 5.98 -5.37 -23.12
CA LEU A 26 5.08 -5.44 -24.29
C LEU A 26 5.80 -5.05 -25.58
N SER A 27 6.64 -4.01 -25.53
CA SER A 27 7.44 -3.59 -26.69
C SER A 27 8.43 -4.69 -27.10
N SER A 28 9.07 -5.37 -26.14
CA SER A 28 10.01 -6.47 -26.43
C SER A 28 9.34 -7.69 -27.07
N HIS A 29 8.03 -7.86 -26.86
CA HIS A 29 7.21 -8.91 -27.48
C HIS A 29 6.50 -8.45 -28.76
N GLY A 30 6.84 -7.28 -29.30
CA GLY A 30 6.34 -6.79 -30.60
C GLY A 30 4.91 -6.24 -30.55
N ILE A 31 4.43 -5.85 -29.37
CA ILE A 31 3.21 -5.06 -29.24
C ILE A 31 3.53 -3.61 -29.56
N GLU A 32 2.74 -3.02 -30.46
CA GLU A 32 2.96 -1.70 -31.01
C GLU A 32 2.10 -0.63 -30.34
N ARG A 33 2.45 0.65 -30.56
CA ARG A 33 1.71 1.83 -30.06
C ARG A 33 1.48 1.75 -28.55
N VAL A 34 2.55 1.40 -27.83
CA VAL A 34 2.54 1.30 -26.37
C VAL A 34 2.94 2.64 -25.77
N ASP A 35 2.17 3.15 -24.82
CA ASP A 35 2.48 4.40 -24.13
C ASP A 35 2.23 4.28 -22.61
N LEU A 36 2.89 5.13 -21.84
CA LEU A 36 2.83 5.13 -20.38
C LEU A 36 1.68 6.03 -19.90
N TRP A 37 0.66 5.41 -19.31
CA TRP A 37 -0.33 6.10 -18.50
C TRP A 37 0.25 6.32 -17.09
N GLN A 38 0.68 7.55 -16.81
CA GLN A 38 1.18 7.90 -15.48
C GLN A 38 0.06 7.79 -14.43
N ARG A 39 0.43 7.25 -13.27
CA ARG A 39 -0.47 7.12 -12.14
C ARG A 39 -0.53 8.47 -11.41
N GLY A 40 -1.73 8.91 -11.07
CA GLY A 40 -1.97 10.10 -10.26
C GLY A 40 -2.45 9.73 -8.85
N VAL A 41 -2.31 10.68 -7.94
CA VAL A 41 -2.87 10.62 -6.58
C VAL A 41 -3.55 11.95 -6.28
N ASP A 42 -4.60 11.90 -5.46
CA ASP A 42 -5.29 13.10 -4.99
C ASP A 42 -4.45 13.82 -3.92
N THR A 43 -3.61 14.76 -4.36
CA THR A 43 -2.77 15.58 -3.47
C THR A 43 -3.56 16.65 -2.71
N GLU A 44 -4.84 16.85 -3.00
CA GLU A 44 -5.71 17.71 -2.19
C GLU A 44 -6.26 16.94 -0.99
N MET A 45 -6.52 15.65 -1.14
CA MET A 45 -6.97 14.79 -0.04
C MET A 45 -5.82 14.31 0.84
N PHE A 46 -4.72 13.84 0.24
CA PHE A 46 -3.58 13.30 0.98
C PHE A 46 -2.53 14.38 1.19
N GLN A 47 -2.47 14.93 2.40
CA GLN A 47 -1.59 16.04 2.74
C GLN A 47 -0.92 15.87 4.11
N PRO A 48 0.35 16.30 4.27
CA PRO A 48 1.08 16.16 5.55
C PRO A 48 0.46 16.92 6.72
N HIS A 49 -0.26 18.01 6.46
CA HIS A 49 -0.87 18.81 7.54
C HIS A 49 -2.08 18.12 8.21
N LEU A 50 -2.50 16.95 7.71
CA LEU A 50 -3.58 16.13 8.27
C LEU A 50 -3.15 15.25 9.45
N VAL A 51 -1.91 15.41 9.92
CA VAL A 51 -1.43 14.86 11.20
C VAL A 51 -2.45 15.17 12.30
N SER A 52 -2.83 14.15 13.06
CA SER A 52 -3.84 14.27 14.11
C SER A 52 -3.41 13.50 15.35
N ALA A 53 -3.32 14.19 16.49
CA ALA A 53 -3.03 13.55 17.77
C ALA A 53 -4.05 12.46 18.12
N LYS A 54 -5.34 12.68 17.77
CA LYS A 54 -6.40 11.67 17.96
C LYS A 54 -6.19 10.45 17.06
N MET A 55 -5.78 10.64 15.81
CA MET A 55 -5.50 9.52 14.92
C MET A 55 -4.24 8.78 15.37
N ARG A 56 -3.18 9.51 15.75
CA ARG A 56 -1.95 8.95 16.33
C ARG A 56 -2.24 8.07 17.53
N ASP A 57 -3.03 8.56 18.47
CA ASP A 57 -3.45 7.82 19.67
C ASP A 57 -4.23 6.54 19.30
N ARG A 58 -5.19 6.66 18.38
CA ARG A 58 -5.98 5.52 17.87
C ARG A 58 -5.09 4.47 17.22
N LEU A 59 -4.18 4.85 16.33
CA LEU A 59 -3.31 3.93 15.60
C LEU A 59 -2.32 3.24 16.55
N SER A 60 -1.71 4.00 17.46
CA SER A 60 -0.73 3.52 18.44
C SER A 60 -1.35 2.86 19.68
N GLN A 61 -2.67 2.81 19.81
CA GLN A 61 -3.36 2.29 21.00
C GLN A 61 -2.92 3.00 22.31
N GLY A 62 -2.92 4.33 22.31
CA GLY A 62 -2.60 5.12 23.50
C GLY A 62 -1.11 5.36 23.75
N HIS A 63 -0.24 5.14 22.74
CA HIS A 63 1.21 5.25 22.88
C HIS A 63 1.78 6.18 21.80
N PRO A 64 1.39 7.48 21.81
CA PRO A 64 1.66 8.39 20.69
C PRO A 64 3.15 8.63 20.45
N ASP A 65 4.01 8.51 21.47
CA ASP A 65 5.45 8.74 21.37
C ASP A 65 6.24 7.51 20.84
N ALA A 66 5.58 6.36 20.69
CA ALA A 66 6.23 5.16 20.17
C ALA A 66 6.40 5.24 18.64
N PRO A 67 7.46 4.65 18.05
CA PRO A 67 7.59 4.52 16.61
C PRO A 67 6.39 3.77 16.02
N LEU A 68 5.74 4.35 15.01
CA LEU A 68 4.49 3.85 14.44
C LEU A 68 4.65 3.48 12.96
N LEU A 69 4.63 2.18 12.68
CA LEU A 69 4.53 1.61 11.34
C LEU A 69 3.07 1.53 10.93
N LEU A 70 2.76 1.90 9.69
CA LEU A 70 1.43 1.81 9.11
C LEU A 70 1.43 0.89 7.90
N TYR A 71 0.51 -0.07 7.89
CA TYR A 71 0.10 -0.81 6.71
C TYR A 71 -1.31 -0.38 6.31
N VAL A 72 -1.51 -0.13 5.02
CA VAL A 72 -2.83 0.16 4.43
C VAL A 72 -3.03 -0.77 3.25
N GLY A 73 -4.14 -1.50 3.23
CA GLY A 73 -4.51 -2.34 2.10
C GLY A 73 -5.36 -3.53 2.47
N ARG A 74 -5.66 -4.36 1.46
CA ARG A 74 -6.36 -5.63 1.68
C ARG A 74 -5.53 -6.54 2.58
N VAL A 75 -6.18 -7.20 3.54
CA VAL A 75 -5.52 -8.17 4.42
C VAL A 75 -5.67 -9.56 3.81
N SER A 76 -4.74 -9.89 2.93
CA SER A 76 -4.75 -11.13 2.15
C SER A 76 -3.35 -11.74 2.04
N PRO A 77 -3.23 -13.07 1.81
CA PRO A 77 -1.95 -13.77 1.86
C PRO A 77 -0.92 -13.23 0.86
N GLU A 78 -1.35 -12.81 -0.32
CA GLU A 78 -0.48 -12.28 -1.38
C GLU A 78 0.23 -10.97 -1.01
N LYS A 79 -0.21 -10.30 0.07
CA LYS A 79 0.41 -9.06 0.58
C LYS A 79 1.56 -9.33 1.53
N GLU A 80 1.75 -10.57 1.98
CA GLU A 80 2.88 -10.98 2.84
C GLU A 80 3.07 -10.10 4.08
N ILE A 81 1.97 -9.69 4.71
CA ILE A 81 1.98 -8.75 5.84
C ILE A 81 2.77 -9.30 7.05
N GLU A 82 2.85 -10.62 7.19
CA GLU A 82 3.67 -11.34 8.17
C GLU A 82 5.15 -10.90 8.14
N ARG A 83 5.65 -10.47 6.98
CA ARG A 83 7.05 -10.03 6.81
C ARG A 83 7.37 -8.73 7.56
N ILE A 84 6.37 -8.06 8.11
CA ILE A 84 6.56 -6.88 8.97
C ILE A 84 7.00 -7.30 10.39
N LYS A 85 6.66 -8.51 10.86
CA LYS A 85 6.94 -8.94 12.25
C LYS A 85 8.43 -8.83 12.64
N PRO A 86 9.40 -9.27 11.81
CA PRO A 86 10.82 -9.10 12.13
C PRO A 86 11.25 -7.62 12.27
N ILE A 87 10.58 -6.69 11.59
CA ILE A 87 10.86 -5.24 11.71
C ILE A 87 10.42 -4.74 13.09
N LEU A 88 9.25 -5.17 13.57
CA LEU A 88 8.78 -4.84 14.91
C LEU A 88 9.69 -5.39 16.00
N GLU A 89 10.21 -6.60 15.82
CA GLU A 89 11.14 -7.22 16.77
C GLU A 89 12.50 -6.50 16.80
N ALA A 90 12.94 -5.95 15.67
CA ALA A 90 14.21 -5.23 15.54
C ALA A 90 14.17 -3.79 16.07
N ILE A 91 12.99 -3.17 16.21
CA ILE A 91 12.84 -1.78 16.65
C ILE A 91 12.12 -1.77 18.01
N PRO A 92 12.86 -1.60 19.13
CA PRO A 92 12.26 -1.63 20.46
C PRO A 92 11.13 -0.61 20.63
N GLY A 93 9.97 -1.10 21.09
CA GLY A 93 8.80 -0.26 21.33
C GLY A 93 8.04 0.18 20.07
N ALA A 94 8.48 -0.20 18.88
CA ALA A 94 7.73 0.06 17.65
C ALA A 94 6.36 -0.62 17.68
N ARG A 95 5.37 0.05 17.09
CA ARG A 95 3.99 -0.41 16.99
C ARG A 95 3.57 -0.48 15.54
N LEU A 96 2.65 -1.39 15.23
CA LEU A 96 2.10 -1.55 13.89
C LEU A 96 0.61 -1.25 13.90
N ALA A 97 0.15 -0.38 13.00
CA ALA A 97 -1.25 -0.21 12.68
C ALA A 97 -1.55 -0.84 11.32
N ILE A 98 -2.54 -1.75 11.28
CA ILE A 98 -3.04 -2.40 10.07
C ILE A 98 -4.42 -1.81 9.76
N VAL A 99 -4.48 -0.99 8.71
CA VAL A 99 -5.70 -0.41 8.16
C VAL A 99 -6.14 -1.22 6.95
N GLY A 100 -7.37 -1.72 7.00
CA GLY A 100 -7.97 -2.58 6.00
C GLY A 100 -8.59 -3.84 6.61
N ASP A 101 -9.11 -4.69 5.72
CA ASP A 101 -9.69 -5.98 6.08
C ASP A 101 -9.46 -6.99 4.95
N GLY A 102 -9.77 -8.25 5.23
CA GLY A 102 -9.68 -9.31 4.26
C GLY A 102 -9.68 -10.70 4.88
N PRO A 103 -9.71 -11.74 4.03
CA PRO A 103 -9.86 -13.13 4.46
C PRO A 103 -8.72 -13.62 5.38
N HIS A 104 -7.55 -12.97 5.34
CA HIS A 104 -6.38 -13.38 6.11
C HIS A 104 -6.29 -12.74 7.50
N ARG A 105 -7.27 -11.91 7.87
CA ARG A 105 -7.22 -11.13 9.12
C ARG A 105 -7.11 -11.99 10.38
N ALA A 106 -7.84 -13.10 10.45
CA ALA A 106 -7.80 -13.98 11.63
C ALA A 106 -6.41 -14.60 11.83
N THR A 107 -5.81 -15.09 10.75
CA THR A 107 -4.44 -15.64 10.75
C THR A 107 -3.42 -14.60 11.19
N LEU A 108 -3.49 -13.38 10.64
CA LEU A 108 -2.56 -12.32 11.05
C LEU A 108 -2.75 -11.89 12.51
N LYS A 109 -3.99 -11.80 13.00
CA LYS A 109 -4.24 -11.51 14.41
C LYS A 109 -3.54 -12.51 15.33
N GLN A 110 -3.58 -13.80 14.98
CA GLN A 110 -2.85 -14.83 15.72
C GLN A 110 -1.33 -14.69 15.55
N HIS A 111 -0.85 -14.37 14.35
CA HIS A 111 0.57 -14.21 14.05
C HIS A 111 1.22 -13.05 14.84
N PHE A 112 0.48 -11.96 15.02
CA PHE A 112 0.92 -10.73 15.69
C PHE A 112 0.45 -10.62 17.17
N GLN A 113 -0.14 -11.67 17.75
CA GLN A 113 -0.75 -11.62 19.09
C GLN A 113 0.19 -11.23 20.23
N ASP A 114 1.49 -11.46 20.04
CA ASP A 114 2.61 -11.21 20.94
C ASP A 114 3.33 -9.88 20.66
N THR A 115 2.80 -9.09 19.72
CA THR A 115 3.38 -7.82 19.29
C THR A 115 2.42 -6.65 19.54
N PRO A 116 2.91 -5.41 19.68
CA PRO A 116 2.07 -4.21 19.77
C PRO A 116 1.44 -3.85 18.41
N THR A 117 0.56 -4.70 17.91
CA THR A 117 -0.11 -4.56 16.60
C THR A 117 -1.59 -4.24 16.77
N ASN A 118 -2.05 -3.21 16.08
CA ASN A 118 -3.42 -2.72 16.07
C ASN A 118 -4.11 -3.01 14.74
N PHE A 119 -5.14 -3.85 14.75
CA PHE A 119 -5.99 -4.09 13.57
C PHE A 119 -7.14 -3.08 13.54
N VAL A 120 -6.86 -1.90 12.98
CA VAL A 120 -7.73 -0.71 12.96
C VAL A 120 -9.04 -0.96 12.19
N GLY A 121 -9.01 -1.87 11.21
CA GLY A 121 -10.13 -2.08 10.28
C GLY A 121 -10.08 -1.10 9.12
N TYR A 122 -11.20 -0.99 8.38
CA TYR A 122 -11.28 -0.17 7.18
C TYR A 122 -11.38 1.32 7.50
N LEU A 123 -10.56 2.15 6.84
CA LEU A 123 -10.64 3.61 6.85
C LEU A 123 -10.78 4.13 5.41
N GLN A 124 -11.41 5.29 5.25
CA GLN A 124 -11.59 5.94 3.96
C GLN A 124 -11.61 7.47 4.09
N GLY A 125 -11.40 8.16 2.97
CA GLY A 125 -11.43 9.63 2.90
C GLY A 125 -10.48 10.28 3.90
N MET A 126 -10.96 11.31 4.60
CA MET A 126 -10.15 12.09 5.56
C MET A 126 -9.56 11.25 6.70
N GLU A 127 -10.26 10.20 7.16
CA GLU A 127 -9.69 9.32 8.19
C GLU A 127 -8.48 8.54 7.66
N LEU A 128 -8.54 8.08 6.42
CA LEU A 128 -7.41 7.38 5.81
C LEU A 128 -6.24 8.33 5.55
N ALA A 129 -6.51 9.51 5.00
CA ALA A 129 -5.49 10.53 4.78
C ALA A 129 -4.81 10.95 6.10
N SER A 130 -5.59 11.14 7.16
CA SER A 130 -5.05 11.43 8.50
C SER A 130 -4.26 10.25 9.07
N ALA A 131 -4.63 9.01 8.76
CA ALA A 131 -3.88 7.84 9.20
C ALA A 131 -2.49 7.79 8.58
N PHE A 132 -2.38 8.03 7.27
CA PHE A 132 -1.08 8.16 6.59
C PHE A 132 -0.23 9.27 7.21
N ALA A 133 -0.78 10.48 7.31
CA ALA A 133 -0.05 11.64 7.82
C ALA A 133 0.37 11.50 9.30
N SER A 134 -0.30 10.64 10.09
CA SER A 134 -0.03 10.47 11.53
C SER A 134 0.92 9.30 11.86
N ALA A 135 1.38 8.54 10.88
CA ALA A 135 2.35 7.45 11.07
C ALA A 135 3.79 7.94 10.87
N ASP A 136 4.79 7.19 11.37
CA ASP A 136 6.20 7.53 11.16
C ASP A 136 6.77 6.86 9.91
N ALA A 137 6.23 5.70 9.54
CA ALA A 137 6.61 5.01 8.31
C ALA A 137 5.43 4.22 7.75
N PHE A 138 5.19 4.38 6.45
CA PHE A 138 4.34 3.46 5.70
C PHE A 138 5.15 2.23 5.27
N VAL A 139 4.63 1.04 5.54
CA VAL A 139 5.28 -0.24 5.23
C VAL A 139 4.43 -1.03 4.24
N PHE A 140 5.04 -1.41 3.12
CA PHE A 140 4.37 -2.13 2.04
C PHE A 140 5.18 -3.37 1.64
N PRO A 141 4.95 -4.54 2.28
CA PRO A 141 5.75 -5.75 2.07
C PRO A 141 5.38 -6.54 0.80
N SER A 142 4.32 -6.14 0.09
CA SER A 142 3.79 -6.86 -1.06
C SER A 142 4.82 -6.97 -2.20
N GLN A 143 5.10 -8.19 -2.65
CA GLN A 143 5.99 -8.44 -3.80
C GLN A 143 5.34 -8.14 -5.15
N THR A 144 4.02 -8.26 -5.24
CA THR A 144 3.27 -8.02 -6.47
C THR A 144 2.12 -7.06 -6.21
N GLU A 145 1.93 -6.12 -7.12
CA GLU A 145 0.87 -5.13 -7.02
C GLU A 145 0.52 -4.60 -8.42
N THR A 146 -0.77 -4.41 -8.69
CA THR A 146 -1.24 -4.00 -10.02
C THR A 146 -0.96 -2.51 -10.25
N LEU A 147 -1.32 -1.66 -9.28
CA LEU A 147 -1.24 -0.20 -9.42
C LEU A 147 -0.49 0.50 -8.28
N GLY A 148 -0.49 -0.05 -7.06
CA GLY A 148 0.30 0.48 -5.94
C GLY A 148 -0.04 1.92 -5.58
N LEU A 149 -1.28 2.35 -5.82
CA LEU A 149 -1.73 3.72 -5.55
C LEU A 149 -1.51 4.13 -4.10
N VAL A 150 -1.63 3.17 -3.18
CA VAL A 150 -1.39 3.35 -1.75
C VAL A 150 0.01 3.88 -1.41
N VAL A 151 1.01 3.58 -2.25
CA VAL A 151 2.37 4.12 -2.09
C VAL A 151 2.39 5.60 -2.44
N LEU A 152 1.67 6.00 -3.50
CA LEU A 152 1.54 7.41 -3.88
C LEU A 152 0.73 8.20 -2.85
N GLU A 153 -0.31 7.60 -2.27
CA GLU A 153 -1.10 8.17 -1.17
C GLU A 153 -0.24 8.42 0.06
N ALA A 154 0.57 7.44 0.46
CA ALA A 154 1.54 7.60 1.54
C ALA A 154 2.54 8.72 1.25
N MET A 155 3.17 8.72 0.05
CA MET A 155 4.13 9.75 -0.33
C MET A 155 3.52 11.16 -0.38
N ALA A 156 2.26 11.29 -0.80
CA ALA A 156 1.56 12.57 -0.81
C ALA A 156 1.24 13.07 0.62
N ALA A 157 0.99 12.15 1.54
CA ALA A 157 0.73 12.46 2.95
C ALA A 157 2.00 12.77 3.77
N GLY A 158 3.20 12.68 3.18
CA GLY A 158 4.48 13.03 3.82
C GLY A 158 5.10 11.91 4.64
#